data_AF-A0A836RX50-F1
#
_entry.id   AF-A0A836RX50-F1
#
_cell.length_a   1.000
_cell.length_b   1.000
_cell.length_c   1.000
_cell.angle_alpha   90.00
_cell.angle_beta   90.00
_cell.angle_gamma   90.00
#
_symmetry.space_group_name_H-M   'P 1'
#
loop_
_entity.id
_entity.type
_entity.pdbx_description
1 polymer ?
#
loop_
_entity_poly.entity_id
_entity_poly.type
_entity_poly.pdbx_seq_one_letter_code
_entity_poly.pdbx_strand_id
1 'polypeptide(L)'
;MSVSQKQDKIIQVALPTPVGDWFDYLPGDNPIDRFEPGCRVKVSFGRQKLVGIVIGTTASSKIPRHQLKPILALLETEAIIPPRILKLIKRAASYYHHPLGEALATALPKLLRQGKSPGHTDLTFWQPTKIGLVFD
;
A
#
# COMPACT_ATOMS: atom_id res chain seq x y z
N MET A 1 33.88 -4.99 -4.61
CA MET A 1 32.84 -4.55 -5.57
C MET A 1 31.54 -5.30 -5.25
N SER A 2 30.58 -4.65 -4.57
CA SER A 2 29.13 -4.97 -4.56
C SER A 2 28.41 -4.22 -3.44
N VAL A 3 28.29 -2.89 -3.54
CA VAL A 3 27.43 -2.09 -2.63
C VAL A 3 26.50 -1.14 -3.39
N SER A 4 26.72 -0.90 -4.69
CA SER A 4 26.03 0.21 -5.39
C SER A 4 24.64 -0.10 -5.95
N GLN A 5 24.15 -1.35 -5.92
CA GLN A 5 22.88 -1.73 -6.58
C GLN A 5 21.64 -1.58 -5.68
N LYS A 6 21.83 -1.30 -4.38
CA LYS A 6 20.74 -1.36 -3.39
C LYS A 6 19.99 -0.04 -3.20
N GLN A 7 20.53 1.09 -3.66
CA GLN A 7 19.90 2.42 -3.47
C GLN A 7 19.12 2.92 -4.70
N ASP A 8 19.21 2.26 -5.85
CA ASP A 8 18.70 2.79 -7.13
C ASP A 8 17.23 2.50 -7.41
N LYS A 9 16.56 1.65 -6.63
CA LYS A 9 15.15 1.36 -6.91
C LYS A 9 14.26 2.56 -6.59
N ILE A 10 13.36 2.83 -7.51
CA ILE A 10 12.26 3.79 -7.43
C ILE A 10 10.99 2.98 -7.16
N ILE A 11 10.15 3.50 -6.29
CA ILE A 11 8.91 2.87 -5.87
C ILE A 11 7.76 3.52 -6.63
N GLN A 12 6.95 2.71 -7.32
CA GLN A 12 5.78 3.17 -8.05
C GLN A 12 4.55 3.09 -7.15
N VAL A 13 3.91 4.22 -6.91
CA VAL A 13 2.82 4.35 -5.93
C VAL A 13 1.58 4.89 -6.62
N ALA A 14 0.50 4.10 -6.60
CA ALA A 14 -0.83 4.55 -7.01
C ALA A 14 -1.48 5.35 -5.87
N LEU A 15 -1.99 6.54 -6.18
CA LEU A 15 -2.60 7.46 -5.20
C LEU A 15 -4.11 7.61 -5.46
N PRO A 16 -4.94 7.80 -4.41
CA PRO A 16 -6.38 7.99 -4.54
C PRO A 16 -6.70 9.38 -5.12
N THR A 17 -6.36 9.58 -6.38
CA THR A 17 -6.52 10.83 -7.13
C THR A 17 -6.98 10.52 -8.54
N PRO A 18 -7.72 11.44 -9.19
CA PRO A 18 -8.24 11.21 -10.55
C PRO A 18 -7.18 11.34 -11.64
N VAL A 19 -5.91 11.57 -11.27
CA VAL A 19 -4.82 11.87 -12.19
C VAL A 19 -3.73 10.82 -12.06
N GLY A 20 -3.32 10.25 -13.19
CA GLY A 20 -2.21 9.32 -13.29
C GLY A 20 -2.51 7.95 -12.67
N ASP A 21 -2.00 6.89 -13.30
CA ASP A 21 -2.15 5.54 -12.74
C ASP A 21 -1.23 5.31 -11.53
N TRP A 22 -0.07 5.97 -11.51
CA TRP A 22 0.89 5.97 -10.40
C TRP A 22 1.89 7.13 -10.50
N PHE A 23 2.64 7.30 -9.42
CA PHE A 23 3.71 8.29 -9.28
C PHE A 23 4.98 7.60 -8.75
N ASP A 24 6.12 8.11 -9.18
CA ASP A 24 7.44 7.59 -8.81
C ASP A 24 7.94 8.28 -7.53
N TYR A 25 8.44 7.49 -6.58
CA TYR A 25 8.99 7.95 -5.31
C TYR A 25 10.32 7.28 -4.99
N LEU A 26 11.14 7.96 -4.16
CA LEU A 26 12.31 7.35 -3.54
C LEU A 26 11.88 6.56 -2.29
N PRO A 27 12.59 5.48 -1.93
CA PRO A 27 12.29 4.71 -0.72
C PRO A 27 12.40 5.52 0.59
N GLY A 28 13.14 6.64 0.56
CA GLY A 28 13.46 7.41 1.78
C GLY A 28 14.33 6.58 2.72
N ASP A 29 14.03 6.65 4.02
CA ASP A 29 14.74 5.88 5.06
C ASP A 29 14.20 4.45 5.22
N ASN A 30 13.21 4.05 4.41
CA ASN A 30 12.60 2.72 4.50
C ASN A 30 13.49 1.66 3.84
N PRO A 31 13.59 0.43 4.38
CA PRO A 31 14.35 -0.63 3.75
C PRO A 31 13.78 -1.01 2.38
N ILE A 32 14.61 -0.92 1.34
CA ILE A 32 14.16 -1.04 -0.05
C ILE A 32 13.55 -2.40 -0.39
N ASP A 33 14.00 -3.45 0.29
CA ASP A 33 13.57 -4.83 0.08
C ASP A 33 12.17 -5.10 0.66
N ARG A 34 11.62 -4.16 1.44
CA ARG A 34 10.29 -4.29 2.06
C ARG A 34 9.15 -3.72 1.21
N PHE A 35 9.45 -3.11 0.07
CA PHE A 35 8.41 -2.57 -0.81
C PHE A 35 7.86 -3.67 -1.71
N GLU A 36 6.78 -4.29 -1.26
CA GLU A 36 6.03 -5.26 -2.04
C GLU A 36 4.79 -4.62 -2.70
N PRO A 37 4.43 -5.01 -3.93
CA PRO A 37 3.17 -4.60 -4.53
C PRO A 37 1.98 -4.98 -3.65
N GLY A 38 1.12 -4.00 -3.37
CA GLY A 38 -0.02 -4.15 -2.46
C GLY A 38 0.21 -3.59 -1.06
N CYS A 39 1.44 -3.23 -0.68
CA CYS A 39 1.71 -2.50 0.56
C CYS A 39 1.18 -1.07 0.53
N ARG A 40 0.76 -0.55 1.69
CA ARG A 40 0.40 0.86 1.83
C ARG A 40 1.61 1.69 2.25
N VAL A 41 1.71 2.87 1.67
CA VAL A 41 2.78 3.84 1.97
C VAL A 41 2.18 5.21 2.19
N LYS A 42 2.78 5.99 3.09
CA LYS A 42 2.46 7.39 3.29
C LYS A 42 3.40 8.26 2.46
N VAL A 43 2.84 9.16 1.67
CA VAL A 43 3.62 10.04 0.79
C VAL A 43 3.10 11.48 0.84
N SER A 44 3.94 12.42 0.40
CA SER A 44 3.51 13.79 0.11
C SER A 44 3.04 13.91 -1.34
N PHE A 45 1.88 14.52 -1.56
CA PHE A 45 1.33 14.81 -2.88
C PHE A 45 0.75 16.22 -2.90
N GLY A 46 1.32 17.12 -3.71
CA GLY A 46 1.03 18.55 -3.60
C GLY A 46 1.30 19.08 -2.18
N ARG A 47 0.29 19.67 -1.55
CA ARG A 47 0.32 20.21 -0.17
C ARG A 47 -0.17 19.22 0.90
N GLN A 48 -0.64 18.04 0.51
CA GLN A 48 -1.25 17.06 1.42
C GLN A 48 -0.40 15.80 1.57
N LYS A 49 -0.70 15.02 2.61
CA LYS A 49 -0.16 13.68 2.81
C LYS A 49 -1.24 12.66 2.49
N LEU A 50 -0.92 11.69 1.65
CA LEU A 50 -1.84 10.65 1.21
C LEU A 50 -1.31 9.27 1.59
N VAL A 51 -2.23 8.30 1.66
CA VAL A 51 -1.90 6.88 1.68
C VAL A 51 -2.04 6.36 0.26
N GLY A 52 -0.93 5.84 -0.28
CA GLY A 52 -0.86 5.23 -1.59
C GLY A 52 -0.59 3.73 -1.49
N ILE A 53 -0.75 3.04 -2.61
CA ILE A 53 -0.47 1.61 -2.74
C ILE A 53 0.74 1.42 -3.64
N VAL A 54 1.72 0.65 -3.19
CA VAL A 54 2.85 0.23 -4.02
C VAL A 54 2.32 -0.68 -5.12
N ILE A 55 2.60 -0.36 -6.38
CA ILE A 55 2.19 -1.17 -7.53
C ILE A 55 3.34 -1.89 -8.21
N GLY A 56 4.57 -1.53 -7.88
CA GLY A 56 5.81 -2.05 -8.45
C GLY A 56 7.04 -1.24 -8.04
N THR A 57 8.20 -1.70 -8.48
CA THR A 57 9.48 -1.00 -8.36
C THR A 57 10.17 -0.96 -9.71
N THR A 58 10.90 0.10 -10.00
CA THR A 58 11.63 0.30 -11.26
C THR A 58 13.04 0.81 -10.99
N ALA A 59 13.96 0.58 -11.92
CA ALA A 59 15.33 1.13 -11.86
C ALA A 59 15.39 2.56 -12.43
N SER A 60 14.37 3.00 -13.16
CA SER A 60 14.36 4.31 -13.84
C SER A 60 13.00 5.00 -13.74
N SER A 61 13.03 6.33 -13.78
CA SER A 61 11.88 7.23 -13.76
C SER A 61 11.99 8.20 -14.93
N LYS A 62 10.84 8.66 -15.45
CA LYS A 62 10.78 9.72 -16.48
C LYS A 62 11.22 11.08 -15.93
N ILE A 63 11.07 11.29 -14.63
CA ILE A 63 11.48 12.50 -13.92
C ILE A 63 12.88 12.27 -13.33
N PRO A 64 13.78 13.28 -13.36
CA PRO A 64 15.09 13.19 -12.74
C PRO A 64 15.01 12.82 -11.26
N ARG A 65 15.90 11.90 -10.83
CA ARG A 65 15.90 11.32 -9.49
C ARG A 65 15.89 12.36 -8.36
N HIS A 66 16.58 13.49 -8.52
CA HIS A 66 16.65 14.55 -7.52
C HIS A 66 15.33 15.31 -7.32
N GLN A 67 14.37 15.19 -8.23
CA GLN A 67 13.04 15.78 -8.11
C GLN A 67 12.01 14.80 -7.52
N LEU A 68 12.37 13.51 -7.42
CA LEU A 68 11.50 12.51 -6.80
C LEU A 68 11.45 12.74 -5.30
N LYS A 69 10.22 12.77 -4.76
CA LYS A 69 10.01 12.88 -3.32
C LYS A 69 10.28 11.54 -2.64
N PRO A 70 10.74 11.53 -1.38
CA PRO A 70 10.85 10.31 -0.60
C PRO A 70 9.48 9.84 -0.09
N ILE A 71 9.32 8.53 0.07
CA ILE A 71 8.25 7.92 0.85
C ILE A 71 8.43 8.29 2.31
N LEU A 72 7.36 8.76 2.96
CA LEU A 72 7.40 9.21 4.34
C LEU A 72 7.35 8.03 5.33
N ALA A 73 6.59 7.00 5.02
CA ALA A 73 6.48 5.80 5.84
C ALA A 73 5.95 4.61 5.04
N LEU A 74 6.51 3.42 5.26
CA LEU A 74 5.89 2.15 4.93
C LEU A 74 4.97 1.73 6.10
N LEU A 75 3.69 1.47 5.82
CA LEU A 75 2.68 1.29 6.88
C LEU A 75 2.56 -0.16 7.38
N GLU A 76 2.97 -1.15 6.58
CA GLU A 76 2.94 -2.57 6.95
C GLU A 76 4.27 -3.28 6.68
N THR A 77 4.44 -4.44 7.32
CA THR A 77 5.51 -5.40 7.00
C THR A 77 5.21 -6.24 5.76
N GLU A 78 3.93 -6.47 5.46
CA GLU A 78 3.45 -7.35 4.40
C GLU A 78 2.36 -6.67 3.56
N ALA A 79 2.20 -7.11 2.32
CA ALA A 79 1.19 -6.57 1.40
C ALA A 79 -0.23 -6.87 1.89
N ILE A 80 -0.99 -5.82 2.21
CA ILE A 80 -2.40 -5.95 2.63
C ILE A 80 -3.33 -6.33 1.47
N ILE A 81 -2.92 -6.01 0.23
CA ILE A 81 -3.64 -6.40 -0.99
C ILE A 81 -2.92 -7.59 -1.62
N PRO A 82 -3.51 -8.80 -1.60
CA PRO A 82 -2.88 -9.98 -2.19
C PRO A 82 -2.65 -9.82 -3.70
N PRO A 83 -1.61 -10.46 -4.27
CA PRO A 83 -1.27 -10.30 -5.69
C PRO A 83 -2.42 -10.61 -6.67
N ARG A 84 -3.26 -11.60 -6.36
CA ARG A 84 -4.43 -11.95 -7.19
C ARG A 84 -5.47 -10.82 -7.22
N ILE A 85 -5.72 -10.19 -6.07
CA ILE A 85 -6.67 -9.08 -5.95
C ILE A 85 -6.09 -7.83 -6.63
N LEU A 86 -4.80 -7.55 -6.42
CA LEU A 86 -4.12 -6.45 -7.10
C LEU A 86 -4.21 -6.58 -8.63
N LYS A 87 -3.99 -7.80 -9.17
CA LYS A 87 -4.14 -8.08 -10.60
C LYS A 87 -5.57 -7.87 -11.10
N LEU A 88 -6.57 -8.31 -10.32
CA LEU A 88 -7.98 -8.12 -10.64
C LEU A 88 -8.33 -6.62 -10.71
N ILE A 89 -7.94 -5.84 -9.69
CA ILE A 89 -8.22 -4.40 -9.63
C ILE A 89 -7.52 -3.67 -10.79
N LYS A 90 -6.24 -3.99 -11.07
CA LYS A 90 -5.52 -3.43 -12.23
C LYS A 90 -6.26 -3.68 -13.54
N ARG A 91 -6.77 -4.90 -13.74
CA ARG A 91 -7.57 -5.24 -14.93
C ARG A 91 -8.89 -4.48 -14.98
N ALA A 92 -9.62 -4.41 -13.87
CA ALA A 92 -10.89 -3.69 -13.80
C ALA A 92 -10.70 -2.19 -14.07
N ALA A 93 -9.71 -1.56 -13.44
CA ALA A 93 -9.36 -0.16 -13.64
C ALA A 93 -9.03 0.13 -15.11
N SER A 94 -8.16 -0.69 -15.72
CA SER A 94 -7.82 -0.58 -17.14
C SER A 94 -9.03 -0.78 -18.06
N TYR A 95 -9.86 -1.79 -17.79
CA TYR A 95 -11.02 -2.11 -18.64
C TYR A 95 -12.10 -1.02 -18.59
N TYR A 96 -12.37 -0.48 -17.40
CA TYR A 96 -13.38 0.56 -17.20
C TYR A 96 -12.80 1.98 -17.31
N HIS A 97 -11.56 2.14 -17.76
CA HIS A 97 -10.86 3.43 -17.87
C HIS A 97 -10.94 4.26 -16.58
N HIS A 98 -10.88 3.59 -15.43
CA HIS A 98 -10.94 4.20 -14.11
C HIS A 98 -9.52 4.41 -13.57
N PRO A 99 -9.20 5.54 -12.91
CA PRO A 99 -7.91 5.74 -12.27
C PRO A 99 -7.57 4.61 -11.30
N LEU A 100 -6.38 4.02 -11.47
CA LEU A 100 -5.96 2.84 -10.71
C LEU A 100 -5.94 3.11 -9.19
N GLY A 101 -5.41 4.25 -8.77
CA GLY A 101 -5.29 4.55 -7.35
C GLY A 101 -6.63 4.77 -6.64
N GLU A 102 -7.64 5.31 -7.33
CA GLU A 102 -9.01 5.38 -6.79
C GLU A 102 -9.68 4.01 -6.75
N ALA A 103 -9.47 3.16 -7.76
CA ALA A 103 -9.99 1.78 -7.75
C ALA A 103 -9.38 0.97 -6.57
N LEU A 104 -8.07 1.12 -6.33
CA LEU A 104 -7.39 0.48 -5.20
C LEU A 104 -7.88 1.00 -3.85
N ALA A 105 -8.08 2.31 -3.71
CA ALA A 105 -8.63 2.87 -2.49
C ALA A 105 -10.06 2.39 -2.23
N THR A 106 -10.88 2.30 -3.27
CA THR A 106 -12.27 1.80 -3.17
C THR A 106 -12.31 0.35 -2.67
N ALA A 107 -11.33 -0.48 -3.04
CA ALA A 107 -11.22 -1.86 -2.56
C ALA A 107 -10.86 -1.98 -1.07
N LEU A 108 -10.38 -0.90 -0.42
CA LEU A 108 -9.96 -0.92 0.98
C LEU A 108 -11.03 -0.34 1.92
N PRO A 109 -11.23 -0.93 3.12
CA PRO A 109 -12.00 -0.32 4.21
C PRO A 109 -11.55 1.10 4.55
N LYS A 110 -12.49 1.95 4.99
CA LYS A 110 -12.25 3.38 5.25
C LYS A 110 -11.06 3.66 6.19
N LEU A 111 -10.97 2.93 7.30
CA LEU A 111 -9.86 3.11 8.26
C LEU A 111 -8.51 2.75 7.63
N LEU A 112 -8.49 1.73 6.76
CA LEU A 112 -7.28 1.35 6.06
C LEU A 112 -6.88 2.39 5.00
N ARG A 113 -7.85 3.00 4.30
CA ARG A 113 -7.58 4.16 3.43
C ARG A 113 -6.96 5.34 4.17
N GLN A 114 -7.30 5.52 5.45
CA GLN A 114 -6.77 6.60 6.30
C GLN A 114 -5.39 6.28 6.90
N GLY A 115 -4.82 5.12 6.57
CA GLY A 115 -3.50 4.70 7.05
C GLY A 115 -3.51 4.22 8.49
N LYS A 116 -4.67 3.84 9.03
CA LYS A 116 -4.74 3.12 10.30
C LYS A 116 -4.27 1.68 10.07
N SER A 117 -3.62 1.12 11.09
CA SER A 117 -3.28 -0.30 11.11
C SER A 117 -4.56 -1.14 11.01
N PRO A 118 -4.52 -2.33 10.38
CA PRO A 118 -5.57 -3.32 10.55
C PRO A 118 -5.63 -3.60 12.05
N GLY A 119 -6.71 -3.19 12.70
CA GLY A 119 -6.87 -3.44 14.13
C GLY A 119 -6.85 -4.96 14.38
N HIS A 120 -6.35 -5.37 15.53
CA HIS A 120 -6.77 -6.64 16.08
C HIS A 120 -8.18 -6.42 16.62
N THR A 121 -9.16 -7.13 16.07
CA THR A 121 -10.45 -7.23 16.73
C THR A 121 -10.22 -8.12 17.94
N ASP A 122 -10.22 -7.55 19.13
CA ASP A 122 -10.42 -8.33 20.35
C ASP A 122 -11.81 -8.95 20.22
N LEU A 123 -11.83 -10.23 19.85
CA LEU A 123 -13.08 -10.97 19.73
C LEU A 123 -13.60 -11.20 21.15
N THR A 124 -14.54 -10.37 21.57
CA THR A 124 -15.34 -10.65 22.75
C THR A 124 -16.43 -11.63 22.34
N PHE A 125 -16.33 -12.88 22.80
CA PHE A 125 -17.35 -13.89 22.61
C PHE A 125 -17.84 -14.38 23.97
N TRP A 126 -19.14 -14.69 24.03
CA TRP A 126 -19.71 -15.36 25.19
C TRP A 126 -19.13 -16.76 25.27
N GLN A 127 -18.57 -17.11 26.42
CA GLN A 127 -18.22 -18.48 26.76
C GLN A 127 -19.21 -19.01 27.80
N PRO A 128 -19.59 -20.29 27.73
CA PRO A 128 -20.36 -20.90 28.80
C PRO A 128 -19.59 -20.77 30.11
N THR A 129 -20.31 -20.42 31.18
CA THR A 129 -19.76 -20.53 32.53
C THR A 129 -19.49 -22.00 32.84
N LYS A 130 -18.71 -22.29 33.89
CA LYS A 130 -18.40 -23.68 34.31
C LYS A 130 -19.66 -24.56 34.45
N ILE A 131 -20.79 -23.96 34.82
CA ILE A 131 -22.09 -24.64 34.94
C ILE A 131 -22.64 -25.03 33.56
N GLY A 132 -22.56 -24.14 32.57
CA GLY A 132 -23.04 -24.39 31.21
C GLY A 132 -22.16 -25.28 30.34
N LEU A 133 -21.05 -25.81 30.89
CA LEU A 133 -20.19 -26.81 30.25
C LEU A 133 -20.59 -28.25 30.60
N VAL A 134 -21.43 -28.44 31.62
CA VAL A 134 -21.95 -29.75 31.99
C VAL A 134 -23.28 -29.94 31.25
N PHE A 135 -23.28 -30.78 30.23
CA PHE A 135 -24.49 -31.26 29.57
C PHE A 135 -24.76 -32.69 30.05
N ASP A 136 -25.97 -32.94 30.57
CA ASP A 136 -26.49 -34.28 30.88
C ASP A 136 -26.89 -35.04 29.60
#